data_AF-A0A535L3A9-F1
#
_entry.id   AF-A0A535L3A9-F1
#
_cell.length_a   1.000
_cell.length_b   1.000
_cell.length_c   1.000
_cell.angle_alpha   90.00
_cell.angle_beta   90.00
_cell.angle_gamma   90.00
#
_symmetry.space_group_name_H-M   'P 1'
#
loop_
_entity.id
_entity.type
_entity.pdbx_description
1 polymer ?
#
loop_
_entity_poly.entity_id
_entity_poly.type
_entity_poly.pdbx_seq_one_letter_code
_entity_poly.pdbx_strand_id
1 'polypeptide(L)'
;MSASTAVVERDLGRLEGLWADGLSQSYRSYLEAVEDHPKDRQEKLALAAALVEVGLHLQGLGQRAAPPARLLMGDLCLARSSRILTDAASRAVQIAFARAVEELSGAAAAHTESPSVRDLLIKALRAK
;
A
#
# COMPACT_ATOMS: atom_id res chain seq x y z
N MET A 1 20.83 12.37 -11.76
CA MET A 1 19.38 12.24 -11.59
C MET A 1 18.87 11.34 -12.72
N SER A 2 18.47 10.10 -12.41
CA SER A 2 18.10 9.13 -13.45
C SER A 2 16.68 9.38 -13.94
N ALA A 3 16.49 9.46 -15.26
CA ALA A 3 15.24 9.82 -15.93
C ALA A 3 14.00 8.97 -15.56
N SER A 4 14.18 7.83 -14.89
CA SER A 4 13.10 6.93 -14.46
C SER A 4 12.26 7.49 -13.29
N THR A 5 12.88 8.18 -12.32
CA THR A 5 12.16 8.75 -11.17
C THR A 5 11.24 9.90 -11.57
N ALA A 6 11.69 10.73 -12.52
CA ALA A 6 10.92 11.86 -13.03
C ALA A 6 9.68 11.44 -13.83
N VAL A 7 9.70 10.26 -14.47
CA VAL A 7 8.53 9.71 -15.19
C VAL A 7 7.49 9.20 -14.19
N VAL A 8 7.94 8.55 -13.11
CA VAL A 8 7.05 8.10 -12.01
C VAL A 8 6.40 9.30 -11.33
N GLU A 9 7.16 10.37 -11.02
CA GLU A 9 6.63 11.61 -10.41
C GLU A 9 5.66 12.36 -11.32
N ARG A 10 5.88 12.36 -12.64
CA ARG A 10 5.02 13.09 -13.59
C ARG A 10 3.71 12.37 -13.88
N ASP A 11 3.72 11.05 -13.88
CA ASP A 11 2.50 10.23 -13.92
C ASP A 11 1.77 10.26 -12.57
N LEU A 12 2.51 10.39 -11.45
CA LEU A 12 1.95 10.64 -10.11
C LEU A 12 1.20 11.97 -10.07
N GLY A 13 1.85 13.05 -10.52
CA GLY A 13 1.29 14.41 -10.53
C GLY A 13 0.01 14.58 -11.36
N ARG A 14 -0.22 13.71 -12.35
CA ARG A 14 -1.45 13.72 -13.15
C ARG A 14 -2.63 13.01 -12.48
N LEU A 15 -2.37 12.18 -11.48
CA LEU A 15 -3.38 11.49 -10.68
C LEU A 15 -3.51 12.09 -9.27
N GLU A 16 -2.53 12.87 -8.80
CA GLU A 16 -2.49 13.59 -7.51
C GLU A 16 -3.67 14.54 -7.26
N GLY A 17 -4.24 15.15 -8.31
CA GLY A 17 -5.46 15.96 -8.17
C GLY A 17 -6.71 15.15 -7.78
N LEU A 18 -6.66 13.82 -7.93
CA LEU A 18 -7.74 12.86 -7.66
C LEU A 18 -7.39 11.86 -6.54
N TRP A 19 -6.12 11.72 -6.17
CA TRP A 19 -5.60 10.76 -5.19
C TRP A 19 -5.70 11.27 -3.75
N ALA A 20 -6.96 11.39 -3.33
CA ALA A 20 -7.48 11.10 -2.00
C ALA A 20 -6.80 11.72 -0.76
N ASP A 21 -7.60 12.50 -0.03
CA ASP A 21 -7.42 12.72 1.41
C ASP A 21 -6.95 11.44 2.10
N GLY A 22 -5.76 11.47 2.69
CA GLY A 22 -5.22 10.39 3.51
C GLY A 22 -3.98 9.67 2.96
N LEU A 23 -3.67 9.71 1.65
CA LEU A 23 -2.46 9.04 1.14
C LEU A 23 -1.18 9.64 1.71
N SER A 24 -1.04 10.97 1.69
CA SER A 24 0.12 11.65 2.25
C SER A 24 0.25 11.42 3.76
N GLN A 25 -0.87 11.32 4.48
CA GLN A 25 -0.88 11.04 5.92
C GLN A 25 -0.44 9.60 6.20
N SER A 26 -1.01 8.62 5.49
CA SER A 26 -0.65 7.21 5.59
C SER A 26 0.82 7.01 5.23
N TYR A 27 1.30 7.60 4.13
CA TYR A 27 2.72 7.58 3.75
C TYR A 27 3.64 8.05 4.87
N ARG A 28 3.38 9.22 5.46
CA ARG A 28 4.19 9.76 6.56
C ARG A 28 4.19 8.82 7.77
N SER A 29 3.07 8.16 8.06
CA SER A 29 2.99 7.20 9.18
C SER A 29 3.84 5.94 9.00
N TYR A 30 4.23 5.60 7.77
CA TYR A 30 5.08 4.44 7.49
C TYR A 30 6.58 4.76 7.43
N LEU A 31 6.99 6.02 7.42
CA LEU A 31 8.40 6.40 7.33
C LEU A 31 9.22 5.85 8.52
N GLU A 32 8.67 5.93 9.72
CA GLU A 32 9.30 5.36 10.93
C GLU A 32 9.41 3.83 10.84
N ALA A 33 8.44 3.17 10.21
CA ALA A 33 8.41 1.71 10.09
C ALA A 33 9.44 1.15 9.09
N VAL A 34 10.05 2.01 8.26
CA VAL A 34 11.03 1.62 7.24
C VAL A 34 12.46 2.07 7.56
N GLU A 35 12.73 2.68 8.71
CA GLU A 35 14.05 3.21 9.06
C GLU A 35 15.17 2.16 9.00
N ASP A 36 14.86 0.90 9.31
CA ASP A 36 15.80 -0.22 9.26
C ASP A 36 16.11 -0.72 7.83
N HIS A 37 15.42 -0.22 6.80
CA HIS A 37 15.66 -0.58 5.40
C HIS A 37 16.74 0.31 4.76
N PRO A 38 17.40 -0.13 3.67
CA PRO A 38 18.31 0.70 2.91
C PRO A 38 17.67 2.03 2.49
N LYS A 39 18.39 3.15 2.68
CA LYS A 39 17.88 4.52 2.46
C LYS A 39 17.27 4.72 1.06
N ASP A 40 17.82 4.08 0.03
CA ASP A 40 17.34 4.14 -1.36
C ASP A 40 15.99 3.42 -1.58
N ARG A 41 15.48 2.73 -0.57
CA ARG A 41 14.24 1.93 -0.60
C ARG A 41 13.18 2.40 0.39
N GLN A 42 13.55 3.16 1.42
CA GLN A 42 12.65 3.57 2.50
C GLN A 42 11.40 4.26 1.96
N GLU A 43 11.57 5.31 1.15
CA GLU A 43 10.44 6.07 0.57
C GLU A 43 9.53 5.18 -0.28
N LYS A 44 10.11 4.26 -1.06
CA LYS A 44 9.36 3.32 -1.90
C LYS A 44 8.55 2.34 -1.05
N LEU A 45 9.13 1.80 0.01
CA LEU A 45 8.46 0.85 0.90
C LEU A 45 7.33 1.52 1.70
N ALA A 46 7.56 2.75 2.19
CA ALA A 46 6.52 3.53 2.85
C ALA A 46 5.36 3.86 1.89
N LEU A 47 5.67 4.22 0.64
CA LEU A 47 4.65 4.46 -0.39
C LEU A 47 3.87 3.18 -0.74
N ALA A 48 4.56 2.04 -0.85
CA ALA A 48 3.89 0.76 -1.10
C ALA A 48 2.92 0.39 0.02
N ALA A 49 3.30 0.58 1.29
CA ALA A 49 2.43 0.36 2.44
C ALA A 49 1.20 1.29 2.43
N ALA A 50 1.43 2.58 2.19
CA ALA A 50 0.34 3.56 2.13
C ALA A 50 -0.65 3.28 0.98
N LEU A 51 -0.15 2.84 -0.18
CA LEU A 51 -0.99 2.42 -1.30
C LEU A 51 -1.83 1.18 -0.96
N VAL A 52 -1.31 0.21 -0.21
CA VAL A 52 -2.14 -0.91 0.26
C VAL A 52 -3.21 -0.43 1.23
N GLU A 53 -2.84 0.36 2.24
CA GLU A 53 -3.79 0.86 3.23
C GLU A 53 -4.94 1.65 2.58
N VAL A 54 -4.61 2.61 1.71
CA VAL A 54 -5.60 3.41 0.97
C VAL A 54 -6.40 2.54 0.01
N GLY A 55 -5.76 1.61 -0.70
CA GLY A 55 -6.43 0.72 -1.65
C GLY A 55 -7.51 -0.13 -0.99
N LEU A 56 -7.18 -0.73 0.16
CA LEU A 56 -8.12 -1.53 0.94
C LEU A 56 -9.25 -0.68 1.55
N HIS A 57 -8.93 0.54 2.00
CA HIS A 57 -9.93 1.48 2.48
C HIS A 57 -10.94 1.87 1.37
N LEU A 58 -10.45 2.15 0.16
CA LEU A 58 -11.29 2.50 -0.99
C LEU A 58 -12.22 1.36 -1.43
N GLN A 59 -11.76 0.11 -1.30
CA GLN A 59 -12.55 -1.07 -1.63
C GLN A 59 -13.70 -1.30 -0.64
N GLY A 60 -13.61 -0.77 0.59
CA GLY A 60 -14.63 -0.96 1.62
C GLY A 60 -14.75 -2.42 2.03
N LEU A 61 -13.62 -3.11 2.21
CA LEU A 61 -13.59 -4.53 2.59
C LEU A 61 -14.50 -4.83 3.79
N GLY A 62 -15.35 -5.86 3.66
CA GLY A 62 -16.28 -6.30 4.69
C GLY A 62 -17.52 -5.42 4.86
N GLN A 63 -17.65 -4.36 4.05
CA GLN A 63 -18.80 -3.47 4.02
C GLN A 63 -19.64 -3.68 2.74
N ARG A 64 -20.68 -2.85 2.57
CA ARG A 64 -21.41 -2.78 1.31
C ARG A 64 -20.45 -2.39 0.19
N ALA A 65 -20.58 -3.05 -0.96
CA ALA A 65 -19.72 -2.84 -2.12
C ALA A 65 -19.55 -1.35 -2.44
N ALA A 66 -18.31 -0.89 -2.53
CA ALA A 66 -17.97 0.47 -2.91
C ALA A 66 -18.42 0.76 -4.36
N PRO A 67 -18.66 2.04 -4.72
CA PRO A 67 -18.95 2.41 -6.10
C PRO A 67 -17.83 1.97 -7.06
N PRO A 68 -18.13 1.61 -8.33
CA PRO A 68 -17.15 1.08 -9.28
C PRO A 68 -15.87 1.93 -9.43
N ALA A 69 -16.01 3.25 -9.43
CA ALA A 69 -14.85 4.16 -9.52
C ALA A 69 -13.89 4.03 -8.32
N ARG A 70 -14.41 3.78 -7.11
CA ARG A 70 -13.56 3.56 -5.92
C ARG A 70 -12.90 2.18 -5.95
N LEU A 71 -13.61 1.15 -6.43
CA LEU A 71 -13.02 -0.19 -6.62
C LEU A 71 -11.84 -0.15 -7.59
N LEU A 72 -12.01 0.47 -8.76
CA LEU A 72 -10.93 0.63 -9.74
C LEU A 72 -9.74 1.42 -9.18
N MET A 73 -10.00 2.43 -8.36
CA MET A 73 -8.94 3.18 -7.71
C MET A 73 -8.20 2.33 -6.68
N GLY A 74 -8.92 1.53 -5.89
CA GLY A 74 -8.33 0.56 -4.97
C GLY A 74 -7.44 -0.45 -5.68
N ASP A 75 -7.91 -1.00 -6.79
CA ASP A 75 -7.14 -1.96 -7.60
C ASP A 75 -5.87 -1.33 -8.20
N LEU A 76 -5.96 -0.07 -8.65
CA LEU A 76 -4.79 0.68 -9.11
C LEU A 76 -3.76 0.86 -7.98
N CYS A 77 -4.20 1.21 -6.77
CA CYS A 77 -3.32 1.34 -5.61
C CYS A 77 -2.61 0.01 -5.30
N LEU A 78 -3.35 -1.11 -5.28
CA LEU A 78 -2.79 -2.44 -5.03
C LEU A 78 -1.80 -2.86 -6.12
N ALA A 79 -2.14 -2.65 -7.40
CA ALA A 79 -1.25 -2.96 -8.51
C ALA A 79 0.05 -2.14 -8.47
N ARG A 80 -0.04 -0.85 -8.11
CA ARG A 80 1.13 0.02 -7.96
C ARG A 80 1.99 -0.39 -6.77
N SER A 81 1.38 -0.70 -5.63
CA SER A 81 2.12 -1.23 -4.48
C SER A 81 2.86 -2.52 -4.84
N SER A 82 2.20 -3.47 -5.50
CA SER A 82 2.80 -4.73 -5.95
C SER A 82 4.02 -4.50 -6.84
N ARG A 83 3.95 -3.54 -7.77
CA ARG A 83 5.09 -3.17 -8.62
C ARG A 83 6.25 -2.58 -7.81
N ILE A 84 5.96 -1.66 -6.90
CA ILE A 84 6.99 -1.06 -6.04
C ILE A 84 7.67 -2.12 -5.15
N LEU A 85 6.89 -3.02 -4.56
CA LEU A 85 7.40 -4.11 -3.72
C LEU A 85 8.28 -5.07 -4.51
N THR A 86 7.92 -5.37 -5.76
CA THR A 86 8.75 -6.20 -6.65
C THR A 86 10.11 -5.55 -6.92
N ASP A 87 10.14 -4.23 -7.08
CA ASP A 87 11.35 -3.48 -7.43
C ASP A 87 12.22 -3.13 -6.20
N ALA A 88 11.63 -2.96 -5.00
CA ALA A 88 12.32 -2.42 -3.82
C ALA A 88 12.37 -3.35 -2.59
N ALA A 89 11.46 -4.32 -2.46
CA ALA A 89 11.33 -5.12 -1.25
C ALA A 89 12.05 -6.47 -1.35
N SER A 90 12.49 -7.01 -0.21
CA SER A 90 12.96 -8.40 -0.13
C SER A 90 11.80 -9.37 -0.39
N ARG A 91 12.12 -10.60 -0.78
CA ARG A 91 11.10 -11.65 -0.98
C ARG A 91 10.27 -11.90 0.28
N ALA A 92 10.88 -11.83 1.46
CA ALA A 92 10.19 -11.99 2.73
C ALA A 92 9.13 -10.90 2.96
N VAL A 93 9.47 -9.64 2.68
CA VAL A 93 8.53 -8.51 2.76
C VAL A 93 7.41 -8.67 1.72
N GLN A 94 7.72 -9.04 0.47
CA GLN A 94 6.69 -9.27 -0.56
C GLN A 94 5.67 -10.33 -0.12
N ILE A 95 6.14 -11.47 0.40
CA ILE A 95 5.27 -12.54 0.91
C ILE A 95 4.44 -12.04 2.11
N ALA A 96 5.06 -11.29 3.03
CA ALA A 96 4.37 -10.78 4.21
C ALA A 96 3.26 -9.78 3.86
N PHE A 97 3.47 -8.94 2.84
CA PHE A 97 2.44 -8.05 2.30
C PHE A 97 1.28 -8.82 1.67
N ALA A 98 1.58 -9.83 0.85
CA ALA A 98 0.54 -10.67 0.25
C ALA A 98 -0.32 -11.37 1.32
N ARG A 99 0.33 -11.91 2.37
CA ARG A 99 -0.36 -12.52 3.52
C ARG A 99 -1.21 -11.54 4.30
N ALA A 100 -0.74 -10.30 4.50
CA ALA A 100 -1.52 -9.26 5.17
C ALA A 100 -2.81 -8.95 4.40
N VAL A 101 -2.73 -8.81 3.07
CA VAL A 101 -3.91 -8.57 2.22
C VAL A 101 -4.84 -9.77 2.22
N GLU A 102 -4.31 -11.00 2.17
CA GLU A 102 -5.08 -12.23 2.26
C GLU A 102 -5.83 -12.34 3.59
N GLU A 103 -5.17 -12.06 4.71
CA GLU A 103 -5.76 -12.09 6.06
C GLU A 103 -6.90 -11.07 6.19
N LEU A 104 -6.69 -9.84 5.72
CA LEU A 104 -7.71 -8.78 5.72
C LEU A 104 -8.92 -9.15 4.84
N SER A 105 -8.65 -9.69 3.65
CA SER A 105 -9.69 -10.12 2.70
C SER A 105 -10.48 -11.32 3.24
N GLY A 106 -9.80 -12.28 3.88
CA GLY A 106 -10.41 -13.44 4.52
C GLY A 106 -11.30 -13.05 5.69
N ALA A 107 -10.83 -12.16 6.57
CA ALA A 107 -11.63 -11.63 7.68
C ALA A 107 -12.88 -10.88 7.18
N ALA A 108 -12.72 -10.05 6.13
CA ALA A 108 -13.82 -9.35 5.50
C ALA A 108 -14.87 -10.31 4.90
N ALA A 109 -14.43 -11.37 4.20
CA ALA A 109 -15.33 -12.38 3.63
C ALA A 109 -16.03 -13.24 4.70
N ALA A 110 -15.36 -13.50 5.82
CA ALA A 110 -15.90 -14.25 6.95
C ALA A 110 -16.78 -13.39 7.89
N HIS A 111 -16.86 -12.07 7.66
CA HIS A 111 -17.51 -11.10 8.55
C HIS A 111 -17.01 -11.18 10.00
N THR A 112 -15.71 -11.45 10.19
CA THR A 112 -15.06 -11.47 11.50
C THR A 112 -14.31 -10.18 11.77
N GLU A 113 -13.99 -9.91 13.03
CA GLU A 113 -13.12 -8.78 13.38
C GLU A 113 -11.78 -8.90 12.65
N SER A 114 -11.38 -7.80 12.01
CA SER A 114 -10.15 -7.72 11.23
C SER A 114 -9.06 -7.04 12.05
N PRO A 115 -7.81 -7.53 12.01
CA PRO A 115 -6.69 -6.80 12.59
C PRO A 115 -6.53 -5.42 11.95
N SER A 116 -5.88 -4.50 12.67
CA SER A 116 -5.50 -3.21 12.11
C SER A 116 -4.66 -3.40 10.84
N VAL A 117 -5.13 -2.86 9.72
CA VAL A 117 -4.40 -2.85 8.43
C VAL A 117 -2.98 -2.30 8.64
N ARG A 118 -2.87 -1.23 9.42
CA ARG A 118 -1.58 -0.58 9.68
C ARG A 118 -0.63 -1.50 10.43
N ASP A 119 -1.11 -2.20 11.45
CA ASP A 119 -0.26 -3.08 12.26
C ASP A 119 0.24 -4.28 11.44
N LEU A 120 -0.62 -4.85 10.60
CA LEU A 120 -0.23 -5.92 9.68
C LEU A 120 0.84 -5.47 8.68
N LEU A 121 0.70 -4.26 8.12
CA LEU A 121 1.66 -3.73 7.16
C LEU A 121 2.99 -3.35 7.83
N ILE A 122 2.99 -2.79 9.05
CA ILE A 122 4.21 -2.55 9.83
C ILE A 122 4.92 -3.88 10.12
N LYS A 123 4.17 -4.91 10.51
CA LYS A 123 4.72 -6.26 10.71
C LYS A 123 5.32 -6.81 9.42
N ALA A 124 4.65 -6.61 8.29
CA ALA A 124 5.13 -7.06 6.99
C ALA A 124 6.43 -6.37 6.56
N LEU A 125 6.57 -5.07 6.82
CA LEU A 125 7.80 -4.31 6.58
C LEU A 125 8.99 -4.83 7.40
N ARG A 126 8.76 -5.47 8.54
CA ARG A 126 9.81 -6.02 9.42
C ARG A 126 10.19 -7.46 9.09
N ALA A 127 9.58 -8.07 8.07
CA ALA A 127 9.90 -9.43 7.66
C ALA A 127 11.34 -9.55 7.14
N LYS A 128 12.02 -10.64 7.53
CA LYS A 128 13.40 -10.95 7.17
C LYS A 128 13.48 -12.21 6.33
#